data_AF-A0A2A7URF1-F1
#
_entry.id   AF-A0A2A7URF1-F1
#
_cell.length_a   1.000
_cell.length_b   1.000
_cell.length_c   1.000
_cell.angle_alpha   90.00
_cell.angle_beta   90.00
_cell.angle_gamma   90.00
#
_symmetry.space_group_name_H-M   'P 1'
#
loop_
_entity.id
_entity.type
_entity.pdbx_description
1 polymer ?
#
loop_
_entity_poly.entity_id
_entity_poly.type
_entity_poly.pdbx_seq_one_letter_code
_entity_poly.pdbx_strand_id
1 'polypeptide(L)'
;MTEIVSSLPETPASDAAAAQPAQADGARRRNRRGGRGRAAAAKGAAPQSAAASARPVREIHPVLLQLAQLYPALFGDSPKPLKRGIFQDLQVAQGEALDKDGLKQALALHTRSTRYLNVVATGAARCDLQGVEVEAMAPEHVLHALIEVFRRKKPRDGEDLQAKLQRRIGQAFIDSGLGRDAYLEKVQLREPSALAKVEAALAVVAEQDAKAEAVLRAFEGSGAETVDAFADMYGMNTQQVQRQLHRARQLKAQA
;
A
#
# COMPACT_ATOMS: atom_id res chain seq x y z
N MET A 1 -45.76 53.49 -24.92
CA MET A 1 -46.14 53.34 -26.33
C MET A 1 -45.18 52.34 -26.94
N THR A 2 -45.77 51.21 -27.38
CA THR A 2 -45.25 50.18 -28.32
C THR A 2 -43.98 49.40 -27.90
N GLU A 3 -44.02 48.10 -27.53
CA GLU A 3 -44.40 46.89 -28.31
C GLU A 3 -43.58 46.76 -29.62
N ILE A 4 -43.03 45.65 -30.12
CA ILE A 4 -43.36 44.20 -30.12
C ILE A 4 -42.16 43.48 -30.82
N VAL A 5 -41.61 42.35 -30.32
CA VAL A 5 -41.72 40.93 -30.79
C VAL A 5 -40.77 40.44 -31.92
N SER A 6 -40.36 39.17 -31.76
CA SER A 6 -39.99 38.16 -32.79
C SER A 6 -38.62 38.28 -33.49
N SER A 7 -37.90 37.19 -33.82
CA SER A 7 -38.30 35.79 -34.01
C SER A 7 -37.06 34.89 -34.16
N LEU A 8 -37.17 33.65 -33.66
CA LEU A 8 -36.41 32.47 -34.14
C LEU A 8 -36.69 32.22 -35.63
N PRO A 9 -35.87 31.37 -36.27
CA PRO A 9 -36.50 30.16 -36.78
C PRO A 9 -35.74 28.86 -36.47
N GLU A 10 -36.56 27.82 -36.35
CA GLU A 10 -36.23 26.40 -36.22
C GLU A 10 -35.59 25.79 -37.47
N THR A 11 -34.96 24.65 -37.21
CA THR A 11 -34.58 23.51 -38.07
C THR A 11 -35.52 23.15 -39.22
N PRO A 12 -35.01 22.35 -40.17
CA PRO A 12 -35.63 21.02 -40.32
C PRO A 12 -34.63 19.85 -40.32
N ALA A 13 -35.18 18.70 -39.92
CA ALA A 13 -34.58 17.39 -39.89
C ALA A 13 -34.38 16.76 -41.28
N SER A 14 -33.51 15.75 -41.36
CA SER A 14 -33.71 14.60 -42.25
C SER A 14 -33.13 13.33 -41.63
N ASP A 15 -33.92 12.28 -41.80
CA ASP A 15 -33.91 10.94 -41.22
C ASP A 15 -32.83 9.96 -41.70
N ALA A 16 -32.68 8.91 -40.87
CA ALA A 16 -32.40 7.49 -41.18
C ALA A 16 -31.03 7.13 -41.80
N ALA A 17 -30.40 5.99 -41.52
CA ALA A 17 -30.90 4.69 -41.07
C ALA A 17 -29.81 3.87 -40.35
N ALA A 18 -30.27 2.99 -39.47
CA ALA A 18 -29.52 1.93 -38.81
C ALA A 18 -29.12 0.80 -39.78
N ALA A 19 -27.97 0.15 -39.56
CA ALA A 19 -27.73 -1.26 -39.90
C ALA A 19 -26.42 -1.82 -39.30
N GLN A 20 -26.56 -2.59 -38.21
CA GLN A 20 -25.87 -3.87 -37.99
C GLN A 20 -26.99 -4.94 -37.92
N PRO A 21 -26.77 -6.28 -38.01
CA PRO A 21 -25.52 -7.05 -37.86
C PRO A 21 -25.36 -8.22 -38.87
N ALA A 22 -24.29 -9.01 -38.78
CA ALA A 22 -24.34 -10.46 -39.05
C ALA A 22 -23.07 -11.18 -38.55
N GLN A 23 -23.29 -12.14 -37.66
CA GLN A 23 -22.37 -13.23 -37.31
C GLN A 23 -22.49 -14.37 -38.34
N ALA A 24 -21.41 -15.12 -38.57
CA ALA A 24 -21.52 -16.51 -39.03
C ALA A 24 -20.32 -17.35 -38.59
N ASP A 25 -20.67 -18.49 -38.00
CA ASP A 25 -19.86 -19.60 -37.51
C ASP A 25 -19.01 -20.34 -38.56
N GLY A 26 -17.98 -21.06 -38.07
CA GLY A 26 -17.85 -22.48 -38.43
C GLY A 26 -16.60 -22.97 -39.18
N ALA A 27 -15.79 -23.74 -38.43
CA ALA A 27 -15.18 -25.02 -38.84
C ALA A 27 -13.79 -25.10 -39.52
N ARG A 28 -12.82 -25.55 -38.70
CA ARG A 28 -12.01 -26.78 -38.82
C ARG A 28 -11.14 -27.05 -40.07
N ARG A 29 -9.83 -27.15 -39.76
CA ARG A 29 -8.79 -28.12 -40.21
C ARG A 29 -8.46 -28.19 -41.72
N ARG A 30 -7.16 -28.01 -42.01
CA ARG A 30 -6.30 -29.05 -42.64
C ARG A 30 -4.82 -28.67 -42.65
N ASN A 31 -4.02 -29.56 -42.06
CA ASN A 31 -2.58 -29.71 -42.29
C ASN A 31 -2.28 -29.99 -43.77
N ARG A 32 -1.29 -29.28 -44.34
CA ARG A 32 -0.40 -29.72 -45.45
C ARG A 32 0.97 -29.16 -45.08
N ARG A 33 1.95 -29.94 -44.62
CA ARG A 33 2.73 -30.99 -45.31
C ARG A 33 3.34 -30.53 -46.64
N GLY A 34 4.54 -29.97 -46.52
CA GLY A 34 5.60 -29.85 -47.52
C GLY A 34 6.80 -29.23 -46.79
N GLY A 35 8.02 -29.76 -46.78
CA GLY A 35 8.61 -30.83 -47.56
C GLY A 35 10.06 -30.45 -47.86
N ARG A 36 10.99 -31.02 -47.07
CA ARG A 36 12.40 -31.36 -47.39
C ARG A 36 13.46 -30.25 -47.57
N GLY A 37 14.53 -30.45 -46.79
CA GLY A 37 15.93 -30.09 -47.05
C GLY A 37 16.72 -30.07 -45.72
N ARG A 38 17.24 -31.21 -45.20
CA ARG A 38 18.67 -31.64 -45.26
C ARG A 38 19.67 -30.46 -45.10
N ALA A 39 20.68 -30.45 -44.24
CA ALA A 39 21.26 -31.46 -43.35
C ALA A 39 22.28 -30.80 -42.39
N ALA A 40 22.60 -31.53 -41.31
CA ALA A 40 23.89 -31.66 -40.64
C ALA A 40 24.42 -30.59 -39.65
N ALA A 41 24.86 -31.15 -38.51
CA ALA A 41 25.90 -30.72 -37.57
C ALA A 41 25.57 -29.63 -36.54
N ALA A 42 25.42 -30.03 -35.26
CA ALA A 42 26.45 -29.79 -34.23
C ALA A 42 25.95 -30.13 -32.80
N LYS A 43 26.74 -30.97 -32.14
CA LYS A 43 27.08 -30.99 -30.70
C LYS A 43 25.98 -31.36 -29.68
N GLY A 44 26.35 -32.35 -28.87
CA GLY A 44 25.51 -32.99 -27.86
C GLY A 44 24.99 -32.01 -26.80
N ALA A 45 23.69 -32.11 -26.55
CA ALA A 45 23.05 -31.53 -25.39
C ALA A 45 23.34 -32.42 -24.18
N ALA A 46 24.32 -32.01 -23.37
CA ALA A 46 24.38 -32.42 -21.98
C ALA A 46 23.21 -31.75 -21.24
N PRO A 47 22.44 -32.47 -20.41
CA PRO A 47 21.42 -31.84 -19.58
C PRO A 47 22.13 -30.99 -18.52
N GLN A 48 22.08 -29.67 -18.67
CA GLN A 48 22.44 -28.75 -17.59
C GLN A 48 21.39 -28.91 -16.50
N SER A 49 21.74 -29.70 -15.47
CA SER A 49 21.06 -29.65 -14.19
C SER A 49 21.22 -28.23 -13.65
N ALA A 50 20.13 -27.46 -13.70
CA ALA A 50 20.00 -26.24 -12.93
C ALA A 50 19.99 -26.62 -11.45
N ALA A 51 21.18 -26.82 -10.89
CA ALA A 51 21.38 -26.91 -9.46
C ALA A 51 20.96 -25.56 -8.88
N ALA A 52 19.72 -25.51 -8.37
CA ALA A 52 19.26 -24.42 -7.53
C ALA A 52 20.27 -24.30 -6.39
N SER A 53 21.12 -23.29 -6.45
CA SER A 53 22.06 -22.99 -5.37
C SER A 53 21.23 -22.69 -4.13
N ALA A 54 21.23 -23.64 -3.20
CA ALA A 54 20.59 -23.48 -1.91
C ALA A 54 21.11 -22.18 -1.30
N ARG A 55 20.20 -21.24 -1.06
CA ARG A 55 20.52 -19.96 -0.45
C ARG A 55 21.19 -20.28 0.90
N PRO A 56 22.38 -19.71 1.20
CA PRO A 56 23.06 -20.02 2.46
C PRO A 56 22.11 -19.70 3.62
N VAL A 57 21.92 -20.69 4.50
CA VAL A 57 21.17 -20.51 5.74
C VAL A 57 21.90 -19.43 6.51
N ARG A 58 21.25 -18.28 6.69
CA ARG A 58 21.83 -17.18 7.44
C ARG A 58 21.85 -17.59 8.90
N GLU A 59 23.05 -17.81 9.43
CA GLU A 59 23.23 -18.11 10.85
C GLU A 59 22.69 -16.95 11.69
N ILE A 60 21.81 -17.28 12.64
CA ILE A 60 21.21 -16.30 13.55
C ILE A 60 22.24 -16.02 14.64
N HIS A 61 22.46 -14.74 14.94
CA HIS A 61 23.42 -14.32 15.98
C HIS A 61 23.07 -14.97 17.33
N PRO A 62 24.03 -15.56 18.07
CA PRO A 62 23.76 -16.34 19.28
C PRO A 62 23.05 -15.52 20.37
N VAL A 63 23.45 -14.26 20.57
CA VAL A 63 22.77 -13.35 21.52
C VAL A 63 21.30 -13.11 21.12
N LEU A 64 20.96 -13.12 19.83
CA LEU A 64 19.57 -12.95 19.41
C LEU A 64 18.72 -14.19 19.75
N LEU A 65 19.30 -15.39 19.69
CA LEU A 65 18.64 -16.62 20.14
C LEU A 65 18.40 -16.60 21.66
N GLN A 66 19.37 -16.14 22.44
CA GLN A 66 19.20 -15.95 23.89
C GLN A 66 18.10 -14.92 24.20
N LEU A 67 18.07 -13.78 23.49
CA LEU A 67 17.00 -12.79 23.65
C LEU A 67 15.61 -13.36 23.30
N ALA A 68 15.51 -14.22 22.29
CA ALA A 68 14.25 -14.88 21.94
C ALA A 68 13.77 -15.86 23.02
N GLN A 69 14.69 -16.50 23.74
CA GLN A 69 14.35 -17.36 24.88
C GLN A 69 13.93 -16.55 26.12
N LEU A 70 14.63 -15.45 26.41
CA LEU A 70 14.36 -14.60 27.57
C LEU A 70 13.10 -13.73 27.39
N TYR A 71 12.90 -13.19 26.19
CA TYR A 71 11.82 -12.25 25.87
C TYR A 71 11.07 -12.69 24.59
N PRO A 72 10.38 -13.83 24.63
CA PRO A 72 9.71 -14.39 23.45
C PRO A 72 8.64 -13.47 22.87
N ALA A 73 7.99 -12.64 23.70
CA ALA A 73 7.00 -11.67 23.25
C ALA A 73 7.57 -10.57 22.35
N LEU A 74 8.87 -10.25 22.44
CA LEU A 74 9.53 -9.21 21.66
C LEU A 74 10.39 -9.77 20.53
N PHE A 75 11.09 -10.88 20.80
CA PHE A 75 12.10 -11.43 19.90
C PHE A 75 11.72 -12.80 19.31
N GLY A 76 10.56 -13.37 19.66
CA GLY A 76 10.10 -14.72 19.29
C GLY A 76 9.78 -14.91 17.80
N ASP A 77 8.62 -15.44 17.42
CA ASP A 77 8.27 -15.61 15.99
C ASP A 77 7.66 -14.36 15.35
N SER A 78 6.92 -13.59 16.15
CA SER A 78 6.28 -12.34 15.76
C SER A 78 6.92 -11.23 16.60
N PRO A 79 7.91 -10.49 16.07
CA PRO A 79 8.60 -9.49 16.86
C PRO A 79 7.68 -8.30 17.10
N LYS A 80 7.91 -7.56 18.18
CA LYS A 80 7.21 -6.29 18.41
C LYS A 80 8.16 -5.10 18.24
N PRO A 81 7.66 -3.89 17.90
CA PRO A 81 8.50 -2.71 17.83
C PRO A 81 9.11 -2.43 19.21
N LEU A 82 10.42 -2.20 19.26
CA LEU A 82 11.13 -2.03 20.53
C LEU A 82 11.01 -0.60 21.04
N LYS A 83 10.89 -0.44 22.37
CA LYS A 83 11.02 0.84 23.07
C LYS A 83 12.36 1.51 22.76
N ARG A 84 12.37 2.84 22.73
CA ARG A 84 13.62 3.61 22.61
C ARG A 84 14.47 3.38 23.86
N GLY A 85 15.76 3.11 23.66
CA GLY A 85 16.66 2.78 24.77
C GLY A 85 16.52 1.35 25.30
N ILE A 86 15.84 0.44 24.60
CA ILE A 86 15.71 -0.98 24.99
C ILE A 86 17.04 -1.66 25.31
N PHE A 87 18.13 -1.20 24.70
CA PHE A 87 19.48 -1.67 24.99
C PHE A 87 19.84 -1.46 26.46
N GLN A 88 19.57 -0.27 27.01
CA GLN A 88 19.86 0.04 28.41
C GLN A 88 18.98 -0.80 29.34
N ASP A 89 17.70 -0.95 29.00
CA ASP A 89 16.76 -1.78 29.76
C ASP A 89 17.25 -3.25 29.80
N LEU A 90 17.74 -3.79 28.68
CA LEU A 90 18.32 -5.13 28.60
C LEU A 90 19.60 -5.27 29.43
N GLN A 91 20.47 -4.24 29.43
CA GLN A 91 21.70 -4.24 30.24
C GLN A 91 21.40 -4.24 31.74
N VAL A 92 20.40 -3.46 32.17
CA VAL A 92 19.99 -3.42 33.58
C VAL A 92 19.37 -4.76 34.00
N ALA A 93 18.58 -5.38 33.13
CA ALA A 93 17.91 -6.65 33.45
C ALA A 93 18.84 -7.87 33.44
N GLN A 94 19.84 -7.91 32.57
CA GLN A 94 20.69 -9.09 32.36
C GLN A 94 22.14 -8.91 32.87
N GLY A 95 22.56 -7.69 33.22
CA GLY A 95 23.88 -7.41 33.74
C GLY A 95 25.01 -7.90 32.82
N GLU A 96 25.97 -8.63 33.37
CA GLU A 96 27.11 -9.22 32.64
C GLU A 96 26.77 -10.53 31.92
N ALA A 97 25.54 -11.06 32.05
CA ALA A 97 25.16 -12.33 31.40
C ALA A 97 25.11 -12.22 29.86
N LEU A 98 24.97 -11.00 29.33
CA LEU A 98 25.00 -10.73 27.90
C LEU A 98 26.21 -9.87 27.55
N ASP A 99 27.05 -10.36 26.63
CA ASP A 99 28.12 -9.57 26.06
C ASP A 99 27.57 -8.27 25.45
N LYS A 100 28.11 -7.14 25.90
CA LYS A 100 27.67 -5.79 25.52
C LYS A 100 27.78 -5.56 24.02
N ASP A 101 28.88 -6.00 23.41
CA ASP A 101 29.11 -5.75 21.99
C ASP A 101 28.34 -6.73 21.11
N GLY A 102 28.22 -7.99 21.54
CA GLY A 102 27.29 -8.97 20.96
C GLY A 102 25.82 -8.51 21.02
N LEU A 103 25.39 -7.87 22.12
CA LEU A 103 24.04 -7.33 22.26
C LEU A 103 23.77 -6.18 21.28
N LYS A 104 24.71 -5.23 21.14
CA LYS A 104 24.60 -4.17 20.13
C LYS A 104 24.48 -4.74 18.72
N GLN A 105 25.31 -5.72 18.37
CA GLN A 105 25.29 -6.38 17.07
C GLN A 105 23.97 -7.11 16.83
N ALA A 106 23.49 -7.87 17.82
CA ALA A 106 22.22 -8.57 17.75
C ALA A 106 21.03 -7.63 17.51
N LEU A 107 20.97 -6.52 18.26
CA LEU A 107 19.92 -5.50 18.07
C LEU A 107 20.02 -4.80 16.71
N ALA A 108 21.24 -4.50 16.25
CA ALA A 108 21.45 -3.91 14.93
C ALA A 108 20.98 -4.86 13.80
N LEU A 109 21.26 -6.16 13.91
CA LEU A 109 20.77 -7.17 12.99
C LEU A 109 19.25 -7.31 13.05
N HIS A 110 18.68 -7.36 14.25
CA HIS A 110 17.25 -7.51 14.47
C HIS A 110 16.46 -6.34 13.86
N THR A 111 16.82 -5.10 14.20
CA THR A 111 16.11 -3.89 13.78
C THR A 111 16.21 -3.59 12.28
N ARG A 112 17.24 -4.14 11.60
CA ARG A 112 17.40 -4.04 10.14
C ARG A 112 16.75 -5.19 9.39
N SER A 113 16.28 -6.22 10.08
CA SER A 113 15.66 -7.40 9.46
C SER A 113 14.34 -7.05 8.79
N THR A 114 14.02 -7.72 7.68
CA THR A 114 12.73 -7.50 7.00
C THR A 114 11.54 -7.87 7.89
N ARG A 115 11.72 -8.87 8.78
CA ARG A 115 10.68 -9.27 9.74
C ARG A 115 10.34 -8.13 10.70
N TYR A 116 11.36 -7.47 11.24
CA TYR A 116 11.16 -6.32 12.12
C TYR A 116 10.55 -5.12 11.39
N LEU A 117 11.07 -4.79 10.20
CA LEU A 117 10.56 -3.68 9.40
C LEU A 117 9.10 -3.87 9.01
N ASN A 118 8.64 -5.10 8.77
CA ASN A 118 7.23 -5.38 8.49
C ASN A 118 6.32 -4.96 9.65
N VAL A 119 6.75 -5.16 10.90
CA VAL A 119 5.98 -4.80 12.10
C VAL A 119 6.03 -3.30 12.36
N VAL A 120 7.19 -2.67 12.16
CA VAL A 120 7.29 -1.20 12.21
C VAL A 120 6.39 -0.55 11.15
N ALA A 121 6.31 -1.14 9.96
CA ALA A 121 5.46 -0.70 8.86
C ALA A 121 3.95 -0.87 9.11
N THR A 122 3.53 -1.52 10.20
CA THR A 122 2.12 -1.53 10.63
C THR A 122 1.77 -0.35 11.54
N GLY A 123 2.76 0.41 12.02
CA GLY A 123 2.52 1.51 12.96
C GLY A 123 2.17 1.08 14.39
N ALA A 124 2.42 -0.19 14.75
CA ALA A 124 2.16 -0.67 16.12
C ALA A 124 3.03 0.09 17.15
N ALA A 125 2.49 0.28 18.36
CA ALA A 125 3.20 0.95 19.43
C ALA A 125 4.47 0.19 19.84
N ARG A 126 5.47 0.95 20.33
CA ARG A 126 6.70 0.40 20.88
C ARG A 126 6.42 -0.25 22.22
N CYS A 127 6.98 -1.44 22.41
CA CYS A 127 6.84 -2.22 23.63
C CYS A 127 8.12 -2.20 24.47
N ASP A 128 7.96 -2.20 25.79
CA ASP A 128 9.03 -2.46 26.75
C ASP A 128 9.37 -3.95 26.86
N LEU A 129 10.28 -4.31 27.78
CA LEU A 129 10.73 -5.70 28.02
C LEU A 129 9.61 -6.64 28.46
N GLN A 130 8.58 -6.11 29.11
CA GLN A 130 7.41 -6.83 29.58
C GLN A 130 6.38 -7.01 28.46
N GLY A 131 6.59 -6.36 27.31
CA GLY A 131 5.70 -6.40 26.16
C GLY A 131 4.51 -5.43 26.27
N VAL A 132 4.58 -4.47 27.19
CA VAL A 132 3.59 -3.41 27.39
C VAL A 132 3.89 -2.27 26.43
N GLU A 133 2.85 -1.70 25.83
CA GLU A 133 2.96 -0.56 24.91
C GLU A 133 3.30 0.72 25.68
N VAL A 134 4.40 1.38 25.32
CA VAL A 134 4.94 2.55 26.04
C VAL A 134 4.94 3.81 25.19
N GLU A 135 5.13 3.70 23.88
CA GLU A 135 5.30 4.86 22.99
C GLU A 135 4.65 4.61 21.64
N ALA A 136 3.89 5.59 21.14
CA ALA A 136 3.34 5.53 19.79
C ALA A 136 4.46 5.51 18.74
N MET A 137 4.22 4.83 17.62
CA MET A 137 5.22 4.81 16.55
C MET A 137 5.23 6.13 15.79
N ALA A 138 6.38 6.80 15.77
CA ALA A 138 6.51 8.05 15.02
C ALA A 138 6.28 7.79 13.51
N PRO A 139 5.52 8.67 12.81
CA PRO A 139 5.19 8.52 11.40
C PRO A 139 6.41 8.33 10.49
N GLU A 140 7.51 9.02 10.80
CA GLU A 140 8.77 8.89 10.04
C GLU A 140 9.29 7.45 10.01
N HIS A 141 9.20 6.73 11.14
CA HIS A 141 9.68 5.36 11.25
C HIS A 141 8.78 4.39 10.47
N VAL A 142 7.46 4.58 10.52
CA VAL A 142 6.50 3.77 9.75
C VAL A 142 6.79 3.91 8.26
N LEU A 143 6.95 5.15 7.81
CA LEU A 143 7.21 5.43 6.41
C LEU A 143 8.55 4.86 5.95
N HIS A 144 9.61 5.06 6.72
CA HIS A 144 10.93 4.50 6.39
C HIS A 144 10.86 2.97 6.26
N ALA A 145 10.17 2.31 7.20
CA ALA A 145 9.98 0.87 7.15
C ALA A 145 9.16 0.42 5.94
N LEU A 146 8.09 1.14 5.57
CA LEU A 146 7.29 0.85 4.38
C LEU A 146 8.14 0.95 3.11
N ILE A 147 8.86 2.04 2.92
CA ILE A 147 9.72 2.24 1.75
C ILE A 147 10.77 1.12 1.67
N GLU A 148 11.41 0.80 2.80
CA GLU A 148 12.46 -0.23 2.85
C GLU A 148 11.92 -1.64 2.61
N VAL A 149 10.76 -2.00 3.17
CA VAL A 149 10.11 -3.31 2.94
C VAL A 149 9.76 -3.47 1.47
N PHE A 150 9.15 -2.46 0.85
CA PHE A 150 8.77 -2.51 -0.56
C PHE A 150 9.98 -2.46 -1.49
N ARG A 151 11.06 -1.76 -1.11
CA ARG A 151 12.35 -1.80 -1.83
C ARG A 151 12.95 -3.21 -1.86
N ARG A 152 12.80 -3.98 -0.77
CA ARG A 152 13.30 -5.36 -0.68
C ARG A 152 12.39 -6.40 -1.33
N LYS A 153 11.13 -6.05 -1.57
CA LYS A 153 10.12 -6.99 -2.07
C LYS A 153 10.32 -7.20 -3.57
N LYS A 154 10.34 -8.46 -4.00
CA LYS A 154 10.29 -8.80 -5.43
C LYS A 154 8.84 -8.79 -5.91
N PRO A 155 8.53 -8.19 -7.07
CA PRO A 155 7.19 -8.23 -7.63
C PRO A 155 6.83 -9.68 -7.95
N ARG A 156 5.57 -10.05 -7.67
CA ARG A 156 4.96 -11.28 -8.18
C ARG A 156 4.27 -10.98 -9.52
N ASP A 157 4.01 -12.02 -10.30
CA ASP A 157 3.35 -11.85 -11.60
C ASP A 157 2.00 -11.13 -11.44
N GLY A 158 1.82 -10.04 -12.21
CA GLY A 158 0.64 -9.18 -12.16
C GLY A 158 0.53 -8.28 -10.91
N GLU A 159 1.51 -8.25 -10.02
CA GLU A 159 1.50 -7.40 -8.81
C GLU A 159 2.12 -6.02 -9.07
N ASP A 160 1.30 -4.97 -9.01
CA ASP A 160 1.78 -3.60 -8.94
C ASP A 160 2.21 -3.24 -7.51
N LEU A 161 3.52 -3.33 -7.24
CA LEU A 161 4.10 -2.96 -5.96
C LEU A 161 4.04 -1.46 -5.69
N GLN A 162 4.08 -0.62 -6.72
CA GLN A 162 4.04 0.83 -6.57
C GLN A 162 2.66 1.28 -6.11
N ALA A 163 1.59 0.80 -6.75
CA ALA A 163 0.22 1.07 -6.32
C ALA A 163 -0.09 0.51 -4.92
N LYS A 164 0.54 -0.61 -4.53
CA LYS A 164 0.42 -1.15 -3.16
C LYS A 164 1.15 -0.29 -2.15
N LEU A 165 2.38 0.15 -2.47
CA LEU A 165 3.14 1.06 -1.61
C LEU A 165 2.39 2.38 -1.42
N GLN A 166 1.89 2.97 -2.50
CA GLN A 166 1.12 4.22 -2.46
C GLN A 166 -0.10 4.10 -1.54
N ARG A 167 -0.88 3.02 -1.66
CA ARG A 167 -2.01 2.75 -0.75
C ARG A 167 -1.57 2.61 0.70
N ARG A 168 -0.45 1.92 0.97
CA ARG A 168 0.07 1.75 2.32
C ARG A 168 0.58 3.06 2.92
N ILE A 169 1.24 3.91 2.13
CA ILE A 169 1.66 5.26 2.56
C ILE A 169 0.44 6.12 2.87
N GLY A 170 -0.59 6.10 2.00
CA GLY A 170 -1.82 6.83 2.24
C GLY A 170 -2.53 6.41 3.52
N GLN A 171 -2.57 5.11 3.82
CA GLN A 171 -3.12 4.61 5.09
C GLN A 171 -2.28 5.07 6.29
N ALA A 172 -0.95 4.96 6.23
CA ALA A 172 -0.08 5.41 7.31
C ALA A 172 -0.20 6.93 7.58
N PHE A 173 -0.44 7.72 6.53
CA PHE A 173 -0.74 9.14 6.66
C PHE A 173 -2.08 9.37 7.40
N ILE A 174 -3.15 8.69 7.00
CA ILE A 174 -4.46 8.79 7.66
C ILE A 174 -4.34 8.36 9.14
N ASP A 175 -3.67 7.25 9.42
CA ASP A 175 -3.48 6.73 10.78
C ASP A 175 -2.65 7.66 11.67
N SER A 176 -1.80 8.50 11.06
CA SER A 176 -1.02 9.50 11.81
C SER A 176 -1.88 10.64 12.36
N GLY A 177 -3.07 10.89 11.78
CA GLY A 177 -3.94 12.00 12.13
C GLY A 177 -3.34 13.39 11.87
N LEU A 178 -2.24 13.49 11.12
CA LEU A 178 -1.57 14.75 10.81
C LEU A 178 -2.13 15.37 9.52
N GLY A 179 -2.16 16.71 9.47
CA GLY A 179 -2.34 17.43 8.22
C GLY A 179 -1.16 17.22 7.27
N ARG A 180 -1.38 17.47 5.97
CA ARG A 180 -0.40 17.23 4.89
C ARG A 180 0.97 17.85 5.20
N ASP A 181 1.00 19.15 5.53
CA ASP A 181 2.25 19.88 5.74
C ASP A 181 2.98 19.42 7.00
N ALA A 182 2.24 19.20 8.09
CA ALA A 182 2.79 18.67 9.34
C ALA A 182 3.39 17.26 9.15
N TYR A 183 2.75 16.41 8.35
CA TYR A 183 3.26 15.09 8.04
C TYR A 183 4.57 15.15 7.24
N LEU A 184 4.63 16.00 6.21
CA LEU A 184 5.83 16.20 5.39
C LEU A 184 7.00 16.79 6.21
N GLU A 185 6.70 17.74 7.11
CA GLU A 185 7.68 18.33 8.02
C GLU A 185 8.26 17.31 9.00
N LYS A 186 7.45 16.36 9.50
CA LYS A 186 7.93 15.29 10.38
C LYS A 186 8.84 14.33 9.63
N VAL A 187 8.39 13.89 8.45
CA VAL A 187 9.02 12.83 7.67
C VAL A 187 10.40 13.20 7.10
N GLN A 188 10.64 14.48 6.79
CA GLN A 188 11.94 15.02 6.33
C GLN A 188 12.71 14.13 5.35
N LEU A 189 12.07 13.74 4.25
CA LEU A 189 12.71 12.92 3.21
C LEU A 189 13.78 13.72 2.47
N ARG A 190 15.02 13.21 2.49
CA ARG A 190 16.14 13.82 1.75
C ARG A 190 16.20 13.39 0.28
N GLU A 191 15.56 12.29 -0.07
CA GLU A 191 15.67 11.67 -1.40
C GLU A 191 14.46 12.07 -2.27
N PRO A 192 14.67 12.71 -3.44
CA PRO A 192 13.58 13.22 -4.26
C PRO A 192 12.60 12.15 -4.76
N SER A 193 13.07 10.96 -5.14
CA SER A 193 12.19 9.90 -5.64
C SER A 193 11.27 9.34 -4.55
N ALA A 194 11.73 9.29 -3.30
CA ALA A 194 10.97 8.87 -2.14
C ALA A 194 9.94 9.92 -1.76
N LEU A 195 10.32 11.20 -1.80
CA LEU A 195 9.38 12.32 -1.61
C LEU A 195 8.25 12.28 -2.65
N ALA A 196 8.58 12.11 -3.94
CA ALA A 196 7.57 12.03 -5.00
C ALA A 196 6.56 10.88 -4.79
N LYS A 197 7.00 9.72 -4.28
CA LYS A 197 6.10 8.60 -3.95
C LYS A 197 5.13 8.95 -2.82
N VAL A 198 5.62 9.69 -1.82
CA VAL A 198 4.80 10.15 -0.70
C VAL A 198 3.81 11.20 -1.17
N GLU A 199 4.26 12.20 -1.91
CA GLU A 199 3.38 13.24 -2.47
C GLU A 199 2.28 12.65 -3.35
N ALA A 200 2.61 11.66 -4.19
CA ALA A 200 1.62 10.94 -4.99
C ALA A 200 0.60 10.17 -4.13
N ALA A 201 1.04 9.56 -3.02
CA ALA A 201 0.13 8.92 -2.08
C ALA A 201 -0.79 9.93 -1.38
N LEU A 202 -0.23 11.06 -0.92
CA LEU A 202 -0.98 12.13 -0.27
C LEU A 202 -1.96 12.80 -1.24
N ALA A 203 -1.62 12.92 -2.52
CA ALA A 203 -2.52 13.44 -3.55
C ALA A 203 -3.74 12.53 -3.74
N VAL A 204 -3.56 11.21 -3.74
CA VAL A 204 -4.68 10.24 -3.81
C VAL A 204 -5.57 10.33 -2.57
N VAL A 205 -4.98 10.50 -1.38
CA VAL A 205 -5.76 10.71 -0.16
C VAL A 205 -6.55 12.01 -0.24
N ALA A 206 -5.92 13.11 -0.66
CA ALA A 206 -6.59 14.40 -0.82
C ALA A 206 -7.73 14.36 -1.85
N GLU A 207 -7.57 13.63 -2.96
CA GLU A 207 -8.64 13.43 -3.95
C GLU A 207 -9.83 12.67 -3.34
N GLN A 208 -9.56 11.65 -2.51
CA GLN A 208 -10.62 10.92 -1.80
C GLN A 208 -11.33 11.82 -0.78
N ASP A 209 -10.59 12.66 -0.06
CA ASP A 209 -11.14 13.60 0.91
C ASP A 209 -12.02 14.67 0.22
N ALA A 210 -11.56 15.21 -0.90
CA ALA A 210 -12.34 16.17 -1.70
C ALA A 210 -13.63 15.53 -2.25
N LYS A 211 -13.58 14.27 -2.72
CA LYS A 211 -14.77 13.53 -3.14
C LYS A 211 -15.73 13.30 -1.97
N ALA A 212 -15.21 12.92 -0.81
CA ALA A 212 -16.01 12.71 0.40
C ALA A 212 -16.75 14.00 0.79
N GLU A 213 -16.04 15.11 0.80
CA GLU A 213 -16.59 16.43 1.15
C GLU A 213 -17.62 16.91 0.12
N ALA A 214 -17.38 16.70 -1.18
CA ALA A 214 -18.35 17.00 -2.23
C ALA A 214 -19.64 16.18 -2.08
N VAL A 215 -19.51 14.88 -1.79
CA VAL A 215 -20.67 14.01 -1.52
C VAL A 215 -21.42 14.47 -0.27
N LEU A 216 -20.72 14.88 0.79
CA LEU A 216 -21.37 15.41 1.99
C LEU A 216 -22.14 16.71 1.70
N ARG A 217 -21.55 17.66 0.98
CA ARG A 217 -22.24 18.90 0.57
C ARG A 217 -23.45 18.62 -0.31
N ALA A 218 -23.32 17.70 -1.27
CA ALA A 218 -24.42 17.28 -2.12
C ALA A 218 -25.55 16.63 -1.30
N PHE A 219 -25.20 15.76 -0.34
CA PHE A 219 -26.17 15.13 0.56
C PHE A 219 -26.90 16.19 1.41
N GLU A 220 -26.17 17.08 2.07
CA GLU A 220 -26.73 18.17 2.88
C GLU A 220 -27.61 19.13 2.06
N GLY A 221 -27.25 19.41 0.80
CA GLY A 221 -28.01 20.27 -0.11
C GLY A 221 -29.18 19.59 -0.84
N SER A 222 -29.20 18.26 -0.89
CA SER A 222 -30.22 17.49 -1.61
C SER A 222 -31.58 17.44 -0.92
N GLY A 223 -31.61 17.68 0.39
CA GLY A 223 -32.81 17.53 1.22
C GLY A 223 -33.27 16.07 1.43
N ALA A 224 -32.48 15.08 1.00
CA ALA A 224 -32.80 13.67 1.21
C ALA A 224 -32.69 13.30 2.70
N GLU A 225 -33.74 12.67 3.25
CA GLU A 225 -33.78 12.25 4.66
C GLU A 225 -32.85 11.06 4.95
N THR A 226 -32.60 10.21 3.95
CA THR A 226 -31.80 8.99 4.09
C THR A 226 -30.72 8.90 3.02
N VAL A 227 -29.64 8.18 3.36
CA VAL A 227 -28.54 7.93 2.43
C VAL A 227 -29.01 7.11 1.22
N ASP A 228 -29.97 6.21 1.42
CA ASP A 228 -30.53 5.37 0.38
C ASP A 228 -31.31 6.21 -0.64
N ALA A 229 -32.18 7.12 -0.16
CA ALA A 229 -32.93 8.03 -1.03
C ALA A 229 -32.00 8.96 -1.83
N PHE A 230 -30.93 9.46 -1.20
CA PHE A 230 -29.90 10.23 -1.91
C PHE A 230 -29.18 9.40 -2.98
N ALA A 231 -28.77 8.18 -2.64
CA ALA A 231 -28.08 7.29 -3.56
C ALA A 231 -28.95 6.97 -4.77
N ASP A 232 -30.23 6.65 -4.55
CA ASP A 232 -31.19 6.37 -5.61
C ASP A 232 -31.42 7.60 -6.51
N MET A 233 -31.54 8.80 -5.92
CA MET A 233 -31.75 10.04 -6.67
C MET A 233 -30.63 10.37 -7.66
N TYR A 234 -29.38 10.07 -7.29
CA TYR A 234 -28.22 10.32 -8.14
C TYR A 234 -27.66 9.06 -8.83
N GLY A 235 -28.36 7.92 -8.75
CA GLY A 235 -27.91 6.65 -9.32
C GLY A 235 -26.56 6.17 -8.77
N MET A 236 -26.25 6.52 -7.51
CA MET A 236 -25.01 6.16 -6.84
C MET A 236 -25.14 4.85 -6.08
N ASN A 237 -24.01 4.21 -5.79
CA ASN A 237 -23.99 3.04 -4.91
C ASN A 237 -24.09 3.47 -3.44
N THR A 238 -25.14 3.04 -2.75
CA THR A 238 -25.42 3.36 -1.34
C THR A 238 -24.23 3.12 -0.40
N GLN A 239 -23.57 1.97 -0.52
CA GLN A 239 -22.44 1.61 0.33
C GLN A 239 -21.22 2.52 0.09
N GLN A 240 -21.01 2.94 -1.16
CA GLN A 240 -19.97 3.93 -1.48
C GLN A 240 -20.30 5.29 -0.87
N VAL A 241 -21.54 5.76 -0.99
CA VAL A 241 -21.99 7.03 -0.40
C VAL A 241 -21.83 6.99 1.12
N GLN A 242 -22.26 5.92 1.79
CA GLN A 242 -22.11 5.77 3.24
C GLN A 242 -20.65 5.88 3.69
N ARG A 243 -19.71 5.22 2.97
CA ARG A 243 -18.27 5.34 3.25
C ARG A 243 -17.75 6.76 3.06
N GLN A 244 -18.16 7.44 2.00
CA GLN A 244 -17.76 8.82 1.72
C GLN A 244 -18.30 9.78 2.80
N LEU A 245 -19.57 9.64 3.20
CA LEU A 245 -20.16 10.46 4.27
C LEU A 245 -19.49 10.21 5.62
N HIS A 246 -19.20 8.96 5.97
CA HIS A 246 -18.48 8.63 7.19
C HIS A 246 -17.09 9.29 7.21
N ARG A 247 -16.34 9.16 6.11
CA ARG A 247 -15.02 9.79 5.96
C ARG A 247 -15.11 11.32 6.07
N ALA A 248 -16.05 11.95 5.38
CA ALA A 248 -16.22 13.41 5.41
C ALA A 248 -16.55 13.93 6.82
N ARG A 249 -17.37 13.18 7.59
CA ARG A 249 -17.67 13.51 8.99
C ARG A 249 -16.44 13.37 9.89
N GLN A 250 -15.62 12.35 9.68
CA GLN A 250 -14.35 12.21 10.40
C GLN A 250 -13.39 13.37 10.12
N LEU A 251 -13.28 13.81 8.87
CA LEU A 251 -12.47 14.97 8.50
C LEU A 251 -13.00 16.26 9.14
N LYS A 252 -14.31 16.50 9.12
CA LYS A 252 -14.94 17.64 9.82
C LYS A 252 -14.68 17.64 11.34
N ALA A 253 -14.51 16.46 11.95
CA ALA A 253 -14.21 16.35 13.38
C ALA A 253 -12.72 16.56 13.72
N GLN A 254 -11.84 16.52 12.72
CA GLN A 254 -10.39 16.67 12.86
C GLN A 254 -9.87 18.05 12.44
N ALA A 255 -10.69 18.83 11.71
CA ALA A 255 -10.43 20.20 11.28
C ALA A 255 -10.78 21.21 12.38
#